data_AF-A0A815L5E4-F1
#
_entry.id   AF-A0A815L5E4-F1
#
_cell.length_a   1.000
_cell.length_b   1.000
_cell.length_c   1.000
_cell.angle_alpha   90.00
_cell.angle_beta   90.00
_cell.angle_gamma   90.00
#
_symmetry.space_group_name_H-M   'P 1'
#
loop_
_entity.id
_entity.type
_entity.pdbx_description
1 polymer ?
#
loop_
_entity_poly.entity_id
_entity_poly.type
_entity_poly.pdbx_seq_one_letter_code
_entity_poly.pdbx_strand_id
1 'polypeptide(L)'
;MTGDTVDSIVTAIRQSKAVFVLLSDAYCSSDICRREWEFAMAKHIKFYPIIVEKGFRTASYDWISFNIGNRLFYRSYEPDDLESLINTLRMDIIKKN
;
A
#
# COMPACT_ATOMS: atom_id res chain seq x y z
N MET A 1 -3.76 20.96 -11.84
CA MET A 1 -2.68 20.01 -12.19
C MET A 1 -3.27 18.61 -12.15
N THR A 2 -3.97 18.18 -13.20
CA THR A 2 -5.11 17.25 -13.01
C THR A 2 -5.13 16.01 -13.93
N GLY A 3 -4.18 15.88 -14.86
CA GLY A 3 -4.09 14.74 -15.79
C GLY A 3 -2.80 13.91 -15.63
N ASP A 4 -1.65 14.56 -15.71
CA ASP A 4 -0.35 13.86 -15.90
C ASP A 4 0.08 12.98 -14.73
N THR A 5 -0.28 13.33 -13.49
CA THR A 5 0.16 12.60 -12.29
C THR A 5 -0.55 11.25 -12.18
N VAL A 6 -1.85 11.20 -12.49
CA VAL A 6 -2.67 9.98 -12.35
C VAL A 6 -2.23 8.91 -13.36
N ASP A 7 -1.98 9.32 -14.61
CA ASP A 7 -1.54 8.39 -15.66
C ASP A 7 -0.12 7.86 -15.41
N SER A 8 0.75 8.69 -14.84
CA SER A 8 2.11 8.29 -14.45
C SER A 8 2.08 7.24 -13.33
N ILE A 9 1.25 7.46 -12.30
CA ILE A 9 1.03 6.52 -11.20
C ILE A 9 0.47 5.19 -11.69
N VAL A 10 -0.55 5.23 -12.56
CA VAL A 10 -1.17 4.06 -13.16
C VAL A 10 -0.14 3.22 -13.93
N THR A 11 0.71 3.89 -14.70
CA THR A 11 1.78 3.23 -15.47
C THR A 11 2.80 2.58 -14.54
N ALA A 12 3.24 3.28 -13.50
CA ALA A 12 4.17 2.76 -12.50
C ALA A 12 3.63 1.53 -11.78
N ILE A 13 2.36 1.58 -11.34
CA ILE A 13 1.70 0.47 -10.68
C ILE A 13 1.61 -0.74 -11.62
N ARG A 14 1.18 -0.57 -12.88
CA ARG A 14 1.07 -1.68 -13.86
C ARG A 14 2.38 -2.40 -14.12
N GLN A 15 3.49 -1.69 -14.12
CA GLN A 15 4.82 -2.27 -14.38
C GLN A 15 5.44 -2.90 -13.13
N SER A 16 4.83 -2.71 -11.97
CA SER A 16 5.37 -3.17 -10.69
C SER A 16 5.04 -4.63 -10.42
N LYS A 17 6.03 -5.40 -9.93
CA LYS A 17 5.83 -6.78 -9.45
C LYS A 17 5.01 -6.84 -8.16
N ALA A 18 5.13 -5.81 -7.33
CA ALA A 18 4.38 -5.63 -6.11
C ALA A 18 4.35 -4.14 -5.73
N VAL A 19 3.37 -3.75 -4.92
CA VAL A 19 3.22 -2.41 -4.38
C VAL A 19 3.24 -2.48 -2.85
N PHE A 20 4.10 -1.69 -2.23
CA PHE A 20 4.09 -1.44 -0.78
C PHE A 20 3.31 -0.17 -0.52
N VAL A 21 2.38 -0.22 0.43
CA VAL A 21 1.64 0.99 0.84
C VAL A 21 1.83 1.23 2.30
N LEU A 22 2.35 2.42 2.59
CA LEU A 22 2.60 2.89 3.94
C LEU A 22 1.35 3.63 4.44
N LEU A 23 0.59 2.95 5.28
CA LEU A 23 -0.64 3.45 5.87
C LEU A 23 -0.33 4.44 6.99
N SER A 24 -0.83 5.66 6.80
CA SER A 24 -0.86 6.78 7.72
C SER A 24 -2.18 7.52 7.55
N ASP A 25 -2.52 8.41 8.47
CA ASP A 25 -3.70 9.26 8.36
C ASP A 25 -3.65 10.18 7.13
N ALA A 26 -2.47 10.72 6.83
CA ALA A 26 -2.24 11.55 5.64
C ALA A 26 -2.46 10.76 4.33
N TYR A 27 -2.03 9.49 4.29
CA TYR A 27 -2.28 8.64 3.14
C TYR A 27 -3.79 8.35 2.98
N CYS A 28 -4.47 8.03 4.08
CA CYS A 28 -5.86 7.56 4.03
C CYS A 28 -6.88 8.67 3.76
N SER A 29 -6.51 9.92 4.02
CA SER A 29 -7.30 11.12 3.74
C SER A 29 -7.15 11.65 2.31
N SER A 30 -6.21 11.11 1.51
CA SER A 30 -5.96 11.53 0.13
C SER A 30 -6.76 10.71 -0.88
N ASP A 31 -7.59 11.39 -1.69
CA ASP A 31 -8.32 10.75 -2.80
C ASP A 31 -7.40 10.15 -3.87
N ILE A 32 -6.20 10.73 -4.07
CA ILE A 32 -5.21 10.22 -5.02
C ILE A 32 -4.69 8.85 -4.53
N CYS A 33 -4.32 8.77 -3.25
CA CYS A 33 -3.82 7.55 -2.60
C CYS A 33 -4.89 6.45 -2.53
N ARG A 34 -6.16 6.83 -2.39
CA ARG A 34 -7.28 5.90 -2.52
C ARG A 34 -7.38 5.32 -3.94
N ARG A 35 -7.31 6.17 -4.97
CA ARG A 35 -7.40 5.73 -6.37
C ARG A 35 -6.22 4.84 -6.77
N GLU A 36 -5.02 5.14 -6.29
CA GLU A 36 -3.82 4.29 -6.41
C GLU A 36 -4.09 2.86 -5.92
N TRP A 37 -4.64 2.76 -4.72
CA TRP A 37 -4.95 1.48 -4.08
C TRP A 37 -6.01 0.70 -4.85
N GLU A 38 -7.14 1.34 -5.15
CA GLU A 38 -8.25 0.73 -5.88
C GLU A 38 -7.78 0.22 -7.25
N PHE A 39 -6.92 0.98 -7.93
CA PHE A 39 -6.33 0.59 -9.20
C PHE A 39 -5.41 -0.63 -9.08
N ALA A 40 -4.50 -0.64 -8.09
CA ALA A 40 -3.61 -1.78 -7.83
C ALA A 40 -4.41 -3.05 -7.52
N MET A 41 -5.48 -2.94 -6.72
CA MET A 41 -6.41 -4.04 -6.43
C MET A 41 -7.13 -4.55 -7.67
N ALA A 42 -7.69 -3.65 -8.48
CA ALA A 42 -8.42 -4.00 -9.70
C ALA A 42 -7.54 -4.71 -10.74
N LYS A 43 -6.23 -4.48 -10.69
CA LYS A 43 -5.24 -5.16 -11.57
C LYS A 43 -4.63 -6.42 -10.96
N HIS A 44 -5.11 -6.85 -9.80
CA HIS A 44 -4.60 -8.03 -9.08
C HIS A 44 -3.08 -7.98 -8.84
N ILE A 45 -2.52 -6.76 -8.72
CA ILE A 45 -1.11 -6.59 -8.42
C ILE A 45 -0.90 -6.93 -6.94
N LYS A 46 0.19 -7.65 -6.65
CA LYS A 46 0.52 -8.06 -5.29
C LYS A 46 0.73 -6.82 -4.43
N PHE A 47 0.06 -6.80 -3.28
CA PHE A 47 -0.10 -5.59 -2.50
C PHE A 47 0.25 -5.86 -1.04
N TYR A 48 1.07 -4.99 -0.44
CA TYR A 48 1.57 -5.11 0.92
C TYR A 48 1.23 -3.86 1.73
N PRO A 49 0.13 -3.87 2.51
CA PRO A 49 -0.19 -2.79 3.41
C PRO A 49 0.70 -2.84 4.66
N ILE A 50 1.33 -1.72 4.98
CA ILE A 50 2.22 -1.56 6.12
C ILE A 50 1.73 -0.36 6.92
N ILE A 51 1.27 -0.58 8.14
CA ILE A 51 0.95 0.50 9.08
C ILE A 51 2.24 1.06 9.64
N VAL A 52 2.50 2.33 9.34
CA VAL A 52 3.72 3.04 9.77
C VAL A 52 3.50 4.02 10.90
N GLU A 53 2.25 4.35 11.19
CA GLU A 53 1.87 5.33 12.20
C GLU A 53 1.36 4.66 13.49
N LYS A 54 1.97 4.99 14.64
CA LYS A 54 1.55 4.45 15.94
C LYS A 54 0.14 4.93 16.27
N GLY A 55 -0.72 3.99 16.64
CA GLY A 55 -2.12 4.30 16.98
C GLY A 55 -3.05 4.45 15.77
N PHE A 56 -2.55 4.28 14.54
CA PHE A 56 -3.37 4.25 13.33
C PHE A 56 -4.47 3.18 13.44
N ARG A 57 -5.70 3.58 13.13
CA ARG A 57 -6.88 2.71 13.17
C ARG A 57 -7.45 2.58 11.77
N THR A 58 -7.35 1.38 11.19
CA THR A 58 -7.99 1.06 9.91
C THR A 58 -9.50 1.35 9.94
N ALA A 59 -10.13 1.10 11.10
CA ALA A 59 -11.54 1.37 11.37
C ALA A 59 -11.95 2.84 11.22
N SER A 60 -11.02 3.78 11.27
CA SER A 60 -11.32 5.20 11.08
C SER A 60 -11.53 5.60 9.62
N TYR A 61 -11.23 4.70 8.67
CA TYR A 61 -11.40 4.95 7.23
C TYR A 61 -12.21 3.82 6.60
N ASP A 62 -13.45 4.11 6.21
CA ASP A 62 -14.39 3.11 5.66
C ASP A 62 -13.82 2.34 4.47
N TRP A 63 -13.17 3.05 3.55
CA TRP A 63 -12.60 2.45 2.36
C TRP A 63 -11.39 1.55 2.68
N ILE A 64 -10.57 1.91 3.67
CA ILE A 64 -9.48 1.05 4.14
C ILE A 64 -10.05 -0.17 4.83
N SER A 65 -11.02 0.01 5.73
CA SER A 65 -11.68 -1.09 6.45
C SER A 65 -12.30 -2.11 5.49
N PHE A 66 -12.99 -1.62 4.45
CA PHE A 66 -13.58 -2.46 3.42
C PHE A 66 -12.53 -3.18 2.56
N ASN A 67 -11.48 -2.47 2.11
CA ASN A 67 -10.48 -3.03 1.20
C ASN A 67 -9.42 -3.90 1.89
N ILE A 68 -9.09 -3.61 3.15
CA ILE A 68 -8.20 -4.44 3.97
C ILE A 68 -8.98 -5.66 4.48
N GLY A 69 -10.20 -5.51 5.02
CA GLY A 69 -10.99 -6.65 5.49
C GLY A 69 -10.17 -7.65 6.34
N ASN A 70 -10.07 -8.90 5.87
CA ASN A 70 -9.25 -9.99 6.47
C ASN A 70 -7.84 -10.12 5.86
N ARG A 71 -7.38 -9.17 5.02
CA ARG A 71 -6.04 -9.22 4.44
C ARG A 71 -5.00 -8.98 5.54
N LEU A 72 -3.91 -9.74 5.44
CA LEU A 72 -2.74 -9.52 6.28
C LEU A 72 -2.16 -8.13 5.98
N PHE A 73 -2.02 -7.33 7.03
CA PHE A 73 -1.25 -6.10 7.02
C PHE A 73 -0.07 -6.24 7.98
N TYR A 74 0.99 -5.51 7.68
CA TYR A 74 2.18 -5.45 8.51
C TYR A 74 2.15 -4.19 9.36
N ARG A 75 2.92 -4.19 10.45
CA ARG A 75 3.12 -3.03 11.31
C ARG A 75 4.61 -2.82 11.44
N SER A 76 5.05 -1.59 11.23
CA SER A 76 6.44 -1.18 11.40
C SER A 76 6.45 0.29 11.78
N TYR A 77 6.76 0.57 13.04
CA TYR A 77 6.66 1.92 13.58
C TYR A 77 8.03 2.61 13.71
N GLU A 78 9.10 1.82 13.75
CA GLU A 78 10.47 2.30 13.81
C GLU A 78 11.12 2.17 12.42
N PRO A 79 11.98 3.11 12.00
CA PRO A 79 12.61 3.07 10.68
C PRO A 79 13.39 1.78 10.41
N ASP A 80 14.13 1.29 11.40
CA ASP A 80 14.95 0.07 11.28
C ASP A 80 14.08 -1.18 11.05
N ASP A 81 12.88 -1.21 11.62
CA ASP A 81 11.92 -2.30 11.44
C ASP A 81 11.38 -2.33 10.00
N LEU A 82 11.23 -1.16 9.36
CA LEU A 82 10.63 -1.04 8.04
C LEU A 82 11.55 -1.62 6.98
N GLU A 83 12.85 -1.32 7.07
CA GLU A 83 13.84 -1.84 6.15
C GLU A 83 13.93 -3.37 6.22
N SER A 84 13.97 -3.92 7.44
CA SER A 84 13.98 -5.36 7.67
C SER A 84 12.73 -6.05 7.11
N LEU A 85 11.56 -5.45 7.33
CA LEU A 85 10.29 -5.93 6.80
C LEU A 85 10.29 -5.93 5.27
N ILE A 86 10.66 -4.81 4.63
CA ILE A 86 10.70 -4.70 3.17
C ILE A 86 11.65 -5.73 2.58
N ASN A 87 12.82 -5.94 3.18
CA ASN A 87 13.78 -6.97 2.74
C ASN A 87 13.20 -8.38 2.83
N THR A 88 12.44 -8.68 3.89
CA THR A 88 11.75 -9.97 4.03
C THR A 88 10.69 -10.16 2.94
N LEU A 89 9.84 -9.14 2.73
CA LEU A 89 8.78 -9.20 1.72
C LEU A 89 9.34 -9.24 0.29
N ARG A 90 10.47 -8.59 0.03
CA ARG A 90 11.20 -8.68 -1.24
C ARG A 90 11.60 -10.11 -1.55
N MET A 91 12.10 -10.86 -0.57
CA MET A 91 12.45 -12.27 -0.77
C MET A 91 11.23 -13.12 -1.13
N ASP A 92 10.06 -12.83 -0.55
CA ASP A 92 8.79 -13.50 -0.89
C ASP A 92 8.28 -13.15 -2.29
N ILE A 93 8.58 -11.95 -2.79
CA ILE A 93 8.26 -11.56 -4.17
C ILE A 93 9.17 -12.32 -5.15
N ILE A 94 10.45 -12.49 -4.81
CA ILE A 94 11.43 -13.18 -5.66
C ILE A 94 11.13 -14.68 -5.73
N LYS A 95 10.85 -15.35 -4.60
CA LYS A 95 10.62 -16.81 -4.54
C LYS A 95 9.34 -17.30 -5.24
N LYS A 96 8.38 -16.41 -5.50
CA LYS A 96 7.10 -16.74 -6.16
C LYS A 96 7.11 -16.49 -7.68
N ASN A 97 8.23 -16.04 -8.24
CA ASN A 97 8.50 -16.02 -9.69
C ASN A 97 9.43 -17.18 -10.04
#